data_AF-A0A0C4E903-F1
#
_entry.id   AF-A0A0C4E903-F1
#
_cell.length_a   1.000
_cell.length_b   1.000
_cell.length_c   1.000
_cell.angle_alpha   90.00
_cell.angle_beta   90.00
_cell.angle_gamma   90.00
#
_symmetry.space_group_name_H-M   'P 1'
#
loop_
_entity.id
_entity.type
_entity.pdbx_description
1 polymer ?
#
loop_
_entity_poly.entity_id
_entity_poly.type
_entity_poly.pdbx_seq_one_letter_code
_entity_poly.pdbx_strand_id
1 'polypeptide(L)'
;MLSKRSDDKHLSLPTTEPRIPEESHGRRHRKRVLALFLGFMLMSYMLLSPARYPAIRRGRHSSERLSHNTIAQRVDEILRKTPLIDGHNDFAIYIRYKYHNHINAKSFREGFESSGLPYHVDLPRLRAGKNGGAFWSVFVPCPDNGTDFSDQNYAESVQATLQQIDLVTRLTEAYPADFSSVTLNSGDALAAFKQGKLISPMGVEGLHQIGNSVANLRRFHSMGVRYATLTHNCHNRFADAALLQ
;
A
#
# COMPACT_ATOMS: atom_id res chain seq x y z
N MET A 1 -42.01 5.73 47.89
CA MET A 1 -42.35 5.54 49.33
C MET A 1 -41.50 6.50 50.15
N LEU A 2 -42.04 7.06 51.24
CA LEU A 2 -41.36 7.95 52.19
C LEU A 2 -41.43 7.34 53.59
N SER A 3 -40.31 7.35 54.33
CA SER A 3 -40.23 7.09 55.78
C SER A 3 -38.82 7.48 56.25
N LYS A 4 -38.53 8.47 57.11
CA LYS A 4 -39.31 9.40 57.95
C LYS A 4 -39.62 8.99 59.41
N ARG A 5 -38.58 9.01 60.27
CA ARG A 5 -38.54 9.35 61.73
C ARG A 5 -37.06 9.27 62.18
N SER A 6 -36.43 10.10 63.05
CA SER A 6 -36.85 10.94 64.20
C SER A 6 -37.18 10.11 65.46
N ASP A 7 -36.70 10.37 66.68
CA ASP A 7 -35.82 11.43 67.28
C ASP A 7 -34.80 10.74 68.25
N ASP A 8 -34.03 11.30 69.20
CA ASP A 8 -33.92 12.64 69.82
C ASP A 8 -32.51 12.87 70.48
N LYS A 9 -32.34 13.92 71.30
CA LYS A 9 -31.10 14.40 71.97
C LYS A 9 -30.40 13.42 72.95
N HIS A 10 -29.09 13.59 73.15
CA HIS A 10 -28.56 14.04 74.47
C HIS A 10 -27.19 14.75 74.40
N LEU A 11 -26.84 15.44 75.49
CA LEU A 11 -25.72 16.39 75.62
C LEU A 11 -24.50 15.81 76.36
N SER A 12 -23.28 16.09 75.89
CA SER A 12 -22.03 15.96 76.67
C SER A 12 -20.99 17.02 76.25
N LEU A 13 -20.06 17.34 77.18
CA LEU A 13 -19.11 18.46 77.11
C LEU A 13 -17.68 18.00 76.67
N PRO A 14 -16.76 18.91 76.29
CA PRO A 14 -15.72 18.60 75.30
C PRO A 14 -14.45 17.96 75.88
N THR A 15 -13.87 17.04 75.09
CA THR A 15 -12.45 16.63 75.21
C THR A 15 -11.57 17.47 74.29
N THR A 16 -10.55 18.11 74.84
CA THR A 16 -9.58 18.93 74.10
C THR A 16 -8.52 18.07 73.40
N GLU A 17 -8.46 18.12 72.07
CA GLU A 17 -7.27 17.68 71.31
C GLU A 17 -6.29 18.85 71.04
N PRO A 18 -4.98 18.57 70.86
CA PRO A 18 -3.96 19.62 70.79
C PRO A 18 -3.87 20.31 69.42
N ARG A 19 -3.54 21.61 69.41
CA ARG A 19 -3.09 22.29 68.19
C ARG A 19 -1.73 21.75 67.74
N ILE A 20 -1.69 21.10 66.58
CA ILE A 20 -0.43 20.84 65.86
C ILE A 20 0.09 22.17 65.27
N PRO A 21 1.37 22.54 65.43
CA PRO A 21 1.91 23.78 64.87
C PRO A 21 1.99 23.81 63.33
N GLU A 22 1.89 25.00 62.72
CA GLU A 22 2.12 25.19 61.29
C GLU A 22 3.61 25.04 60.90
N GLU A 23 3.96 24.04 60.07
CA GLU A 23 5.22 24.04 59.30
C GLU A 23 5.15 24.97 58.05
N SER A 24 4.58 26.17 58.16
CA SER A 24 4.13 26.95 56.99
C SER A 24 5.26 27.49 56.09
N HIS A 25 6.44 27.81 56.63
CA HIS A 25 7.48 28.57 55.89
C HIS A 25 8.72 27.77 55.43
N GLY A 26 9.52 27.23 56.36
CA GLY A 26 10.85 26.67 56.03
C GLY A 26 10.82 25.49 55.04
N ARG A 27 9.83 24.59 55.19
CA ARG A 27 9.65 23.41 54.33
C ARG A 27 9.22 23.80 52.91
N ARG A 28 8.46 24.89 52.76
CA ARG A 28 8.02 25.45 51.48
C ARG A 28 9.15 26.19 50.75
N HIS A 29 10.00 26.90 51.49
CA HIS A 29 11.22 27.52 50.94
C HIS A 29 12.22 26.46 50.43
N ARG A 30 12.54 25.43 51.25
CA ARG A 30 13.43 24.32 50.83
C ARG A 30 12.94 23.62 49.55
N LYS A 31 11.63 23.37 49.41
CA LYS A 31 11.05 22.81 48.18
C LYS A 31 11.23 23.73 46.96
N ARG A 32 11.10 25.05 47.11
CA ARG A 32 11.34 26.02 46.01
C ARG A 32 12.82 26.06 45.61
N VAL A 33 13.75 26.10 46.57
CA VAL A 33 15.20 26.09 46.29
C VAL A 33 15.58 24.80 45.56
N LEU A 34 15.11 23.63 46.01
CA LEU A 34 15.38 22.35 45.35
C LEU A 34 14.81 22.30 43.92
N ALA A 35 13.61 22.82 43.69
CA ALA A 35 13.01 22.87 42.36
C ALA A 35 13.80 23.79 41.40
N LEU A 36 14.31 24.94 41.88
CA LEU A 36 15.18 25.81 41.10
C LEU A 36 16.53 25.15 40.81
N PHE A 37 17.12 24.43 41.77
CA PHE A 37 18.39 23.71 41.58
C PHE A 37 18.24 22.57 40.56
N LEU A 38 17.14 21.80 40.63
CA LEU A 38 16.81 20.76 39.66
C LEU A 38 16.53 21.33 38.27
N GLY A 39 15.81 22.46 38.18
CA GLY A 39 15.60 23.17 36.91
C GLY A 39 16.90 23.67 36.29
N PHE A 40 17.82 24.21 37.11
CA PHE A 40 19.12 24.66 36.63
C PHE A 40 20.02 23.50 36.20
N MET A 41 19.98 22.35 36.91
CA MET A 41 20.61 21.10 36.49
C MET A 41 20.03 20.58 35.15
N LEU A 42 18.72 20.64 34.95
CA LEU A 42 18.10 20.19 33.71
C LEU A 42 18.48 21.10 32.53
N MET A 43 18.51 22.42 32.76
CA MET A 43 18.88 23.42 31.77
C MET A 43 20.37 23.36 31.43
N SER A 44 21.25 23.21 32.43
CA SER A 44 22.69 23.02 32.20
C SER A 44 22.96 21.69 31.49
N TYR A 45 22.22 20.62 31.80
CA TYR A 45 22.29 19.36 31.05
C TYR A 45 21.84 19.53 29.59
N MET A 46 20.78 20.30 29.30
CA MET A 46 20.39 20.58 27.91
C MET A 46 21.36 21.50 27.15
N LEU A 47 22.15 22.33 27.86
CA LEU A 47 23.15 23.22 27.26
C LEU A 47 24.56 22.60 27.13
N LEU A 48 24.92 21.66 28.00
CA LEU A 48 26.26 21.06 28.09
C LEU A 48 26.32 19.59 27.65
N SER A 49 25.20 18.86 27.66
CA SER A 49 25.15 17.56 27.00
C SER A 49 25.32 17.79 25.51
N PRO A 50 26.24 17.06 24.83
CA PRO A 50 26.34 17.05 23.37
C PRO A 50 25.15 16.27 22.81
N ALA A 51 23.96 16.85 22.98
CA ALA A 51 22.70 16.30 22.54
C ALA A 51 22.82 16.02 21.04
N ARG A 52 22.60 14.75 20.69
CA ARG A 52 22.61 14.28 19.30
C ARG A 52 21.36 14.73 18.57
N TYR A 53 21.11 16.04 18.55
CA TYR A 53 20.46 16.66 17.42
C TYR A 53 21.17 16.12 16.17
N PRO A 54 20.45 15.47 15.23
CA PRO A 54 20.99 15.28 13.91
C PRO A 54 21.09 16.69 13.33
N ALA A 55 22.26 17.33 13.52
CA ALA A 55 22.60 18.55 12.84
C ALA A 55 22.28 18.30 11.36
N ILE A 56 21.36 19.10 10.81
CA ILE A 56 20.88 18.88 9.45
C ILE A 56 22.07 19.11 8.53
N ARG A 57 22.76 18.01 8.21
CA ARG A 57 23.78 17.91 7.17
C ARG A 57 23.04 18.12 5.86
N ARG A 58 22.75 19.40 5.58
CA ARG A 58 22.26 19.92 4.31
C ARG A 58 23.19 19.34 3.26
N GLY A 59 22.67 18.40 2.46
CA GLY A 59 23.42 17.27 1.93
C GLY A 59 24.48 17.60 0.87
N ARG A 60 25.55 18.30 1.24
CA ARG A 60 26.57 18.82 0.31
C ARG A 60 27.39 17.72 -0.40
N HIS A 61 27.17 16.44 -0.06
CA HIS A 61 27.81 15.28 -0.68
C HIS A 61 27.04 14.62 -1.84
N SER A 62 25.84 15.09 -2.20
CA SER A 62 25.13 14.60 -3.40
C SER A 62 25.38 15.46 -4.65
N SER A 63 25.49 16.79 -4.49
CA SER A 63 25.53 17.74 -5.62
C SER A 63 26.71 17.49 -6.58
N GLU A 64 27.92 17.35 -6.06
CA GLU A 64 29.15 17.21 -6.86
C GLU A 64 29.27 15.81 -7.51
N ARG A 65 28.75 14.76 -6.87
CA ARG A 65 28.71 13.42 -7.48
C ARG A 65 27.67 13.35 -8.62
N LEU A 66 26.56 14.06 -8.48
CA LEU A 66 25.52 14.10 -9.51
C LEU A 66 25.87 15.00 -10.71
N SER A 67 26.83 15.93 -10.57
CA SER A 67 27.26 16.79 -11.68
C SER A 67 28.18 16.13 -12.70
N HIS A 68 28.77 14.97 -12.39
CA HIS A 68 29.64 14.22 -13.32
C HIS A 68 28.94 13.07 -14.06
N ASN A 69 27.75 12.65 -13.63
CA ASN A 69 27.01 11.55 -14.25
C ASN A 69 26.16 12.06 -15.43
N THR A 70 26.22 11.35 -16.56
CA THR A 70 25.30 11.57 -17.71
C THR A 70 23.85 11.31 -17.32
N ILE A 71 22.89 11.80 -18.13
CA ILE A 71 21.46 11.53 -17.90
C ILE A 71 21.20 10.02 -17.83
N ALA A 72 21.79 9.24 -18.75
CA ALA A 72 21.70 7.78 -18.75
C ALA A 72 22.23 7.14 -17.45
N GLN A 73 23.41 7.56 -16.97
CA GLN A 73 23.97 7.06 -15.71
C GLN A 73 23.11 7.43 -14.48
N ARG A 74 22.49 8.61 -14.49
CA ARG A 74 21.56 9.05 -13.43
C ARG A 74 20.27 8.23 -13.43
N VAL A 75 19.70 7.96 -14.61
CA VAL A 75 18.52 7.08 -14.76
C VAL A 75 18.86 5.64 -14.34
N ASP A 76 20.01 5.12 -14.77
CA ASP A 76 20.52 3.81 -14.39
C ASP A 76 20.61 3.63 -12.87
N GLU A 77 21.20 4.62 -12.19
CA GLU A 77 21.38 4.62 -10.73
C GLU A 77 20.06 4.73 -9.96
N ILE A 78 19.10 5.51 -10.47
CA ILE A 78 17.76 5.65 -9.88
C ILE A 78 17.00 4.33 -10.02
N LEU A 79 16.85 3.79 -11.23
CA LEU A 79 16.08 2.58 -11.50
C LEU A 79 16.67 1.32 -10.84
N ARG A 80 17.97 1.31 -10.54
CA ARG A 80 18.61 0.22 -9.77
C ARG A 80 18.28 0.26 -8.26
N LYS A 81 17.73 1.36 -7.74
CA LYS A 81 17.46 1.57 -6.30
C LYS A 81 15.99 1.81 -5.98
N THR A 82 15.26 2.38 -6.93
CA THR A 82 13.84 2.74 -6.83
C THR A 82 13.08 1.97 -7.92
N PRO A 83 12.10 1.13 -7.58
CA PRO A 83 11.33 0.40 -8.58
C PRO A 83 10.50 1.37 -9.43
N LEU A 84 10.64 1.30 -10.74
CA LEU A 84 9.63 1.83 -11.66
C LEU A 84 8.46 0.85 -11.68
N ILE A 85 7.29 1.30 -11.20
CA ILE A 85 6.05 0.54 -11.25
C ILE A 85 5.20 1.08 -12.40
N ASP A 86 4.88 0.21 -13.35
CA ASP A 86 3.89 0.49 -14.39
C ASP A 86 2.48 0.44 -13.77
N GLY A 87 1.66 1.44 -14.08
CA GLY A 87 0.34 1.63 -13.47
C GLY A 87 -0.75 0.75 -14.07
N HIS A 88 -0.60 0.29 -15.32
CA HIS A 88 -1.56 -0.55 -16.03
C HIS A 88 -0.90 -1.23 -17.22
N ASN A 89 -0.89 -2.56 -17.27
CA ASN A 89 -0.21 -3.30 -18.34
C ASN A 89 -1.03 -4.50 -18.88
N ASP A 90 -1.35 -4.45 -20.18
CA ASP A 90 -2.28 -5.37 -20.87
C ASP A 90 -1.64 -6.68 -21.37
N PHE A 91 -0.56 -7.13 -20.74
CA PHE A 91 0.12 -8.36 -21.14
C PHE A 91 -0.78 -9.62 -21.07
N ALA A 92 -1.73 -9.67 -20.12
CA ALA A 92 -2.63 -10.81 -19.96
C ALA A 92 -3.59 -10.99 -21.16
N ILE A 93 -4.24 -9.92 -21.62
CA ILE A 93 -5.13 -9.97 -22.80
C ILE A 93 -4.34 -10.32 -24.07
N TYR A 94 -3.09 -9.88 -24.21
CA TYR A 94 -2.22 -10.35 -25.30
C TYR A 94 -1.98 -11.86 -25.24
N ILE A 95 -1.69 -12.44 -24.07
CA ILE A 95 -1.53 -13.89 -23.91
C ILE A 95 -2.85 -14.64 -24.18
N ARG A 96 -4.00 -14.10 -23.75
CA ARG A 96 -5.32 -14.65 -24.08
C ARG A 96 -5.53 -14.68 -25.59
N TYR A 97 -5.26 -13.59 -26.28
CA TYR A 97 -5.47 -13.46 -27.72
C TYR A 97 -4.51 -14.35 -28.54
N LYS A 98 -3.21 -14.30 -28.26
CA LYS A 98 -2.18 -14.94 -29.10
C LYS A 98 -1.89 -16.40 -28.74
N TYR A 99 -2.12 -16.80 -27.49
CA TYR A 99 -1.77 -18.12 -26.96
C TYR A 99 -2.92 -18.82 -26.24
N HIS A 100 -4.13 -18.25 -26.22
CA HIS A 100 -5.31 -18.82 -25.56
C HIS A 100 -5.04 -19.22 -24.08
N ASN A 101 -4.30 -18.38 -23.35
CA ASN A 101 -3.85 -18.58 -21.96
C ASN A 101 -2.82 -19.71 -21.73
N HIS A 102 -2.31 -20.38 -22.78
CA HIS A 102 -1.36 -21.52 -22.69
C HIS A 102 0.10 -21.09 -22.48
N ILE A 103 0.42 -20.53 -21.32
CA ILE A 103 1.81 -20.12 -20.95
C ILE A 103 2.84 -21.27 -20.94
N ASN A 104 2.37 -22.53 -20.90
CA ASN A 104 3.25 -23.70 -20.97
C ASN A 104 3.64 -24.09 -22.41
N ALA A 105 3.04 -23.46 -23.43
CA ALA A 105 3.37 -23.72 -24.82
C ALA A 105 4.79 -23.24 -25.14
N LYS A 106 5.58 -24.08 -25.82
CA LYS A 106 6.96 -23.77 -26.23
C LYS A 106 7.07 -22.42 -26.98
N SER A 107 6.10 -22.13 -27.86
CA SER A 107 6.01 -20.90 -28.65
C SER A 107 5.66 -19.63 -27.86
N PHE A 108 5.17 -19.76 -26.62
CA PHE A 108 5.12 -18.64 -25.66
C PHE A 108 6.46 -18.54 -24.93
N ARG A 109 6.92 -19.67 -24.35
CA ARG A 109 8.10 -19.71 -23.48
C ARG A 109 9.37 -19.20 -24.16
N GLU A 110 9.69 -19.67 -25.37
CA GLU A 110 10.92 -19.23 -26.07
C GLU A 110 10.95 -17.71 -26.30
N GLY A 111 9.83 -17.12 -26.72
CA GLY A 111 9.70 -15.67 -26.92
C GLY A 111 9.71 -14.89 -25.61
N PHE A 112 9.00 -15.37 -24.58
CA PHE A 112 8.90 -14.71 -23.29
C PHE A 112 10.22 -14.71 -22.52
N GLU A 113 10.97 -15.82 -22.59
CA GLU A 113 12.22 -16.01 -21.88
C GLU A 113 13.44 -15.45 -22.63
N SER A 114 13.43 -15.45 -23.98
CA SER A 114 14.67 -15.26 -24.75
C SER A 114 14.54 -14.50 -26.08
N SER A 115 13.75 -14.96 -27.05
CA SER A 115 13.76 -14.44 -28.43
C SER A 115 12.88 -13.22 -28.65
N GLY A 116 12.10 -12.82 -27.64
CA GLY A 116 11.19 -11.69 -27.66
C GLY A 116 9.77 -12.09 -28.08
N LEU A 117 8.78 -11.41 -27.48
CA LEU A 117 7.37 -11.52 -27.90
C LEU A 117 6.97 -10.36 -28.82
N PRO A 118 6.02 -10.58 -29.75
CA PRO A 118 5.27 -9.49 -30.38
C PRO A 118 4.73 -8.47 -29.37
N TYR A 119 4.48 -7.24 -29.84
CA TYR A 119 4.11 -6.08 -29.01
C TYR A 119 5.22 -5.69 -28.01
N HIS A 120 4.93 -5.53 -26.71
CA HIS A 120 5.73 -4.67 -25.83
C HIS A 120 6.42 -5.36 -24.63
N VAL A 121 6.04 -6.59 -24.26
CA VAL A 121 6.42 -7.20 -22.98
C VAL A 121 6.99 -8.60 -23.16
N ASP A 122 8.19 -8.81 -22.60
CA ASP A 122 8.84 -10.10 -22.33
C ASP A 122 9.90 -9.91 -21.22
N LEU A 123 10.45 -11.00 -20.69
CA LEU A 123 11.45 -10.92 -19.62
C LEU A 123 12.71 -10.13 -20.05
N PRO A 124 13.33 -10.36 -21.22
CA PRO A 124 14.48 -9.57 -21.67
C PRO A 124 14.24 -8.06 -21.64
N ARG A 125 13.08 -7.57 -22.13
CA ARG A 125 12.76 -6.14 -22.12
C ARG A 125 12.40 -5.61 -20.74
N LEU A 126 11.68 -6.37 -19.91
CA LEU A 126 11.42 -6.00 -18.51
C LEU A 126 12.73 -5.83 -17.72
N ARG A 127 13.72 -6.70 -17.95
CA ARG A 127 15.05 -6.61 -17.33
C ARG A 127 15.88 -5.46 -17.90
N ALA A 128 15.95 -5.32 -19.23
CA ALA A 128 16.72 -4.25 -19.88
C ALA A 128 16.20 -2.84 -19.54
N GLY A 129 14.87 -2.66 -19.48
CA GLY A 129 14.23 -1.40 -19.08
C GLY A 129 14.27 -1.13 -17.57
N LYS A 130 14.83 -2.03 -16.76
CA LYS A 130 14.83 -1.98 -15.28
C LYS A 130 13.43 -1.75 -14.69
N ASN A 131 12.42 -2.40 -15.25
CA ASN A 131 11.08 -2.40 -14.69
C ASN A 131 11.13 -3.03 -13.28
N GLY A 132 10.48 -2.41 -12.30
CA GLY A 132 10.41 -2.90 -10.92
C GLY A 132 9.10 -3.63 -10.59
N GLY A 133 8.14 -3.59 -11.52
CA GLY A 133 6.80 -4.16 -11.39
C GLY A 133 5.80 -3.51 -12.33
N ALA A 134 4.63 -4.13 -12.43
CA ALA A 134 3.48 -3.61 -13.14
C ALA A 134 2.19 -4.07 -12.43
N PHE A 135 1.14 -3.25 -12.52
CA PHE A 135 -0.21 -3.78 -12.33
C PHE A 135 -0.65 -4.46 -13.62
N TRP A 136 -0.80 -5.78 -13.56
CA TRP A 136 -1.24 -6.57 -14.71
C TRP A 136 -2.77 -6.43 -14.86
N SER A 137 -3.22 -5.89 -15.99
CA SER A 137 -4.65 -5.78 -16.27
C SER A 137 -5.24 -7.17 -16.50
N VAL A 138 -6.27 -7.53 -15.75
CA VAL A 138 -7.05 -8.77 -15.95
C VAL A 138 -8.28 -8.53 -16.85
N PHE A 139 -8.11 -7.62 -17.82
CA PHE A 139 -9.12 -7.11 -18.76
C PHE A 139 -10.04 -8.16 -19.40
N VAL A 140 -11.29 -7.76 -19.58
CA VAL A 140 -12.30 -8.39 -20.44
C VAL A 140 -12.99 -7.28 -21.24
N PRO A 141 -13.23 -7.48 -22.56
CA PRO A 141 -14.05 -6.58 -23.36
C PRO A 141 -15.40 -6.23 -22.69
N CYS A 142 -15.93 -5.07 -23.04
CA CYS A 142 -17.34 -4.76 -22.81
C CYS A 142 -18.22 -5.79 -23.57
N PRO A 143 -19.39 -6.18 -23.05
CA PRO A 143 -20.31 -7.04 -23.80
C PRO A 143 -20.82 -6.34 -25.06
N ASP A 144 -21.17 -7.12 -26.09
CA ASP A 144 -21.68 -6.61 -27.37
C ASP A 144 -22.91 -5.71 -27.19
N ASN A 145 -23.80 -6.07 -26.25
CA ASN A 145 -24.89 -5.21 -25.82
C ASN A 145 -24.42 -4.29 -24.69
N GLY A 146 -23.84 -3.14 -25.05
CA GLY A 146 -23.34 -2.14 -24.11
C GLY A 146 -24.39 -1.36 -23.31
N THR A 147 -25.70 -1.58 -23.54
CA THR A 147 -26.79 -0.92 -22.79
C THR A 147 -27.65 -1.88 -21.98
N ASP A 148 -27.56 -3.21 -22.20
CA ASP A 148 -28.11 -4.17 -21.25
C ASP A 148 -27.17 -4.35 -20.05
N PHE A 149 -27.60 -3.87 -18.89
CA PHE A 149 -26.87 -4.08 -17.64
C PHE A 149 -27.35 -5.32 -16.87
N SER A 150 -28.04 -6.28 -17.50
CA SER A 150 -28.50 -7.52 -16.87
C SER A 150 -27.36 -8.37 -16.29
N ASP A 151 -27.69 -9.19 -15.30
CA ASP A 151 -26.72 -10.12 -14.69
C ASP A 151 -26.32 -11.23 -15.69
N GLN A 152 -27.18 -11.50 -16.69
CA GLN A 152 -26.95 -12.45 -17.77
C GLN A 152 -25.90 -11.93 -18.77
N ASN A 153 -25.99 -10.66 -19.19
CA ASN A 153 -25.05 -10.04 -20.12
C ASN A 153 -23.62 -9.95 -19.55
N TYR A 154 -23.48 -9.86 -18.22
CA TYR A 154 -22.19 -9.84 -17.53
C TYR A 154 -21.71 -11.22 -17.05
N ALA A 155 -22.46 -12.31 -17.24
CA ALA A 155 -22.10 -13.64 -16.74
C ALA A 155 -20.77 -14.14 -17.35
N GLU A 156 -20.61 -13.97 -18.67
CA GLU A 156 -19.36 -14.30 -19.37
C GLU A 156 -18.21 -13.35 -18.96
N SER A 157 -18.51 -12.08 -18.66
CA SER A 157 -17.50 -11.13 -18.18
C SER A 157 -16.88 -11.58 -16.85
N VAL A 158 -17.68 -12.10 -15.91
CA VAL A 158 -17.17 -12.68 -14.65
C VAL A 158 -16.28 -13.89 -14.91
N GLN A 159 -16.72 -14.82 -15.77
CA GLN A 159 -15.94 -16.01 -16.11
C GLN A 159 -14.61 -15.65 -16.79
N ALA A 160 -14.64 -14.74 -17.75
CA ALA A 160 -13.46 -14.29 -18.48
C ALA A 160 -12.47 -13.53 -17.59
N THR A 161 -12.94 -12.83 -16.55
CA THR A 161 -12.10 -12.14 -15.54
C THR A 161 -11.38 -13.16 -14.66
N LEU A 162 -12.12 -14.18 -14.18
CA LEU A 162 -11.54 -15.28 -13.40
C LEU A 162 -10.43 -16.00 -14.17
N GLN A 163 -10.59 -16.20 -15.49
CA GLN A 163 -9.57 -16.78 -16.36
C GLN A 163 -8.31 -15.91 -16.54
N GLN A 164 -8.37 -14.59 -16.33
CA GLN A 164 -7.18 -13.72 -16.37
C GLN A 164 -6.51 -13.60 -15.01
N ILE A 165 -7.28 -13.60 -13.93
CA ILE A 165 -6.75 -13.75 -12.57
C ILE A 165 -5.96 -15.08 -12.46
N ASP A 166 -6.54 -16.18 -12.95
CA ASP A 166 -5.88 -17.48 -13.08
C ASP A 166 -4.62 -17.41 -13.97
N LEU A 167 -4.71 -16.84 -15.17
CA LEU A 167 -3.56 -16.67 -16.08
C LEU A 167 -2.38 -15.96 -15.41
N VAL A 168 -2.60 -14.79 -14.81
CA VAL A 168 -1.53 -13.99 -14.18
C VAL A 168 -1.00 -14.71 -12.94
N THR A 169 -1.86 -15.35 -12.14
CA THR A 169 -1.44 -16.18 -11.01
C THR A 169 -0.48 -17.28 -11.47
N ARG A 170 -0.90 -18.12 -12.43
CA ARG A 170 -0.08 -19.19 -13.01
C ARG A 170 1.20 -18.68 -13.67
N LEU A 171 1.19 -17.48 -14.26
CA LEU A 171 2.40 -16.85 -14.80
C LEU A 171 3.40 -16.51 -13.68
N THR A 172 2.95 -15.91 -12.57
CA THR A 172 3.84 -15.63 -11.42
C THR A 172 4.34 -16.91 -10.74
N GLU A 173 3.55 -17.98 -10.77
CA GLU A 173 3.92 -19.30 -10.20
C GLU A 173 4.88 -20.09 -11.11
N ALA A 174 4.78 -19.93 -12.44
CA ALA A 174 5.70 -20.54 -13.40
C ALA A 174 7.07 -19.84 -13.45
N TYR A 175 7.11 -18.54 -13.14
CA TYR A 175 8.34 -17.72 -13.12
C TYR A 175 8.58 -17.08 -11.72
N PRO A 176 8.68 -17.88 -10.64
CA PRO A 176 8.69 -17.36 -9.27
C PRO A 176 10.03 -16.72 -8.88
N ALA A 177 11.07 -16.85 -9.71
CA ALA A 177 12.31 -16.09 -9.61
C ALA A 177 12.15 -14.65 -10.13
N ASP A 178 11.30 -14.46 -11.14
CA ASP A 178 11.13 -13.18 -11.83
C ASP A 178 10.01 -12.30 -11.26
N PHE A 179 8.90 -12.90 -10.84
CA PHE A 179 7.73 -12.15 -10.34
C PHE A 179 7.49 -12.38 -8.84
N SER A 180 6.88 -11.39 -8.19
CA SER A 180 6.24 -11.62 -6.89
C SER A 180 4.95 -12.42 -7.05
N SER A 181 4.49 -13.08 -5.98
CA SER A 181 3.10 -13.58 -5.94
C SER A 181 2.11 -12.43 -6.16
N VAL A 182 1.01 -12.69 -6.86
CA VAL A 182 -0.07 -11.72 -7.08
C VAL A 182 -0.76 -11.24 -5.79
N THR A 183 -0.60 -11.96 -4.68
CA THR A 183 -1.22 -11.60 -3.39
C THR A 183 -0.38 -10.65 -2.54
N LEU A 184 0.85 -10.32 -2.96
CA LEU A 184 1.84 -9.53 -2.22
C LEU A 184 1.25 -8.25 -1.58
N ASN A 185 1.68 -7.95 -0.36
CA ASN A 185 1.36 -6.70 0.32
C ASN A 185 2.32 -5.57 -0.08
N SER A 186 1.86 -4.32 -0.07
CA SER A 186 2.71 -3.14 -0.30
C SER A 186 3.87 -3.02 0.70
N GLY A 187 3.71 -3.52 1.93
CA GLY A 187 4.80 -3.61 2.91
C GLY A 187 5.99 -4.46 2.45
N ASP A 188 5.72 -5.53 1.69
CA ASP A 188 6.74 -6.47 1.21
C ASP A 188 7.26 -6.14 -0.20
N ALA A 189 6.61 -5.21 -0.92
CA ALA A 189 6.96 -4.82 -2.28
C ALA A 189 8.45 -4.41 -2.42
N LEU A 190 8.95 -3.57 -1.50
CA LEU A 190 10.36 -3.17 -1.49
C LEU A 190 11.32 -4.29 -1.08
N ALA A 191 10.85 -5.39 -0.47
CA ALA A 191 11.66 -6.57 -0.22
C ALA A 191 11.69 -7.48 -1.46
N ALA A 192 10.57 -7.68 -2.14
CA ALA A 192 10.49 -8.42 -3.41
C ALA A 192 11.37 -7.77 -4.50
N PHE A 193 11.31 -6.44 -4.66
CA PHE A 193 12.18 -5.72 -5.61
C PHE A 193 13.67 -5.89 -5.28
N LYS A 194 14.07 -5.87 -4.01
CA LYS A 194 15.46 -6.13 -3.57
C LYS A 194 15.93 -7.57 -3.83
N GLN A 195 15.00 -8.52 -3.96
CA GLN A 195 15.27 -9.90 -4.41
C GLN A 195 15.34 -10.01 -5.95
N GLY A 196 15.22 -8.89 -6.69
CA GLY A 196 15.18 -8.88 -8.15
C GLY A 196 13.81 -9.20 -8.75
N LYS A 197 12.74 -9.26 -7.94
CA LYS A 197 11.40 -9.61 -8.42
C LYS A 197 10.61 -8.40 -8.91
N LEU A 198 9.86 -8.61 -9.99
CA LEU A 198 8.85 -7.71 -10.53
C LEU A 198 7.63 -7.73 -9.61
N ILE A 199 7.34 -6.60 -8.97
CA ILE A 199 6.15 -6.41 -8.13
C ILE A 199 4.90 -6.53 -9.01
N SER A 200 4.04 -7.52 -8.73
CA SER A 200 3.02 -8.01 -9.69
C SER A 200 1.58 -8.08 -9.14
N PRO A 201 1.00 -6.98 -8.62
CA PRO A 201 -0.43 -6.90 -8.34
C PRO A 201 -1.29 -6.99 -9.63
N MET A 202 -2.59 -7.27 -9.47
CA MET A 202 -3.54 -7.28 -10.59
C MET A 202 -4.56 -6.13 -10.52
N GLY A 203 -5.08 -5.71 -11.67
CA GLY A 203 -6.08 -4.66 -11.81
C GLY A 203 -7.29 -5.09 -12.66
N VAL A 204 -8.52 -4.91 -12.15
CA VAL A 204 -9.77 -5.25 -12.85
C VAL A 204 -10.27 -4.05 -13.65
N GLU A 205 -10.20 -4.12 -14.98
CA GLU A 205 -10.46 -2.98 -15.87
C GLU A 205 -11.95 -2.83 -16.27
N GLY A 206 -12.76 -2.25 -15.38
CA GLY A 206 -14.20 -1.99 -15.61
C GLY A 206 -15.11 -2.87 -14.74
N LEU A 207 -16.18 -2.29 -14.18
CA LEU A 207 -17.07 -2.99 -13.24
C LEU A 207 -18.15 -3.88 -13.88
N HIS A 208 -18.25 -3.96 -15.21
CA HIS A 208 -19.02 -5.03 -15.88
C HIS A 208 -18.51 -6.42 -15.46
N GLN A 209 -17.19 -6.55 -15.27
CA GLN A 209 -16.50 -7.76 -14.83
C GLN A 209 -16.90 -8.29 -13.45
N ILE A 210 -17.54 -7.48 -12.58
CA ILE A 210 -18.02 -7.98 -11.28
C ILE A 210 -19.41 -8.63 -11.36
N GLY A 211 -20.06 -8.64 -12.53
CA GLY A 211 -21.37 -9.29 -12.73
C GLY A 211 -22.44 -8.73 -11.79
N ASN A 212 -22.49 -7.39 -11.67
CA ASN A 212 -23.32 -6.65 -10.72
C ASN A 212 -23.15 -7.00 -9.23
N SER A 213 -22.17 -7.84 -8.87
CA SER A 213 -22.04 -8.40 -7.53
C SER A 213 -20.77 -7.92 -6.82
N VAL A 214 -20.95 -7.11 -5.76
CA VAL A 214 -19.84 -6.68 -4.89
C VAL A 214 -19.20 -7.86 -4.14
N ALA A 215 -19.84 -9.04 -4.11
CA ALA A 215 -19.21 -10.27 -3.63
C ALA A 215 -18.08 -10.72 -4.57
N ASN A 216 -18.25 -10.58 -5.89
CA ASN A 216 -17.19 -10.87 -6.86
C ASN A 216 -16.01 -9.88 -6.69
N LEU A 217 -16.28 -8.59 -6.47
CA LEU A 217 -15.21 -7.61 -6.19
C LEU A 217 -14.38 -7.99 -4.95
N ARG A 218 -15.04 -8.39 -3.85
CA ARG A 218 -14.35 -8.92 -2.65
C ARG A 218 -13.58 -10.20 -2.93
N ARG A 219 -14.11 -11.10 -3.78
CA ARG A 219 -13.45 -12.34 -4.16
C ARG A 219 -12.21 -12.07 -5.02
N PHE A 220 -12.31 -11.20 -6.02
CA PHE A 220 -11.20 -10.76 -6.86
C PHE A 220 -10.06 -10.15 -6.01
N HIS A 221 -10.40 -9.28 -5.04
CA HIS A 221 -9.43 -8.76 -4.09
C HIS A 221 -8.73 -9.87 -3.27
N SER A 222 -9.48 -10.89 -2.81
CA SER A 222 -8.90 -12.05 -2.11
C SER A 222 -7.95 -12.89 -2.95
N MET A 223 -8.02 -12.78 -4.28
CA MET A 223 -7.17 -13.51 -5.25
C MET A 223 -5.99 -12.66 -5.78
N GLY A 224 -5.77 -11.44 -5.27
CA GLY A 224 -4.60 -10.60 -5.61
C GLY A 224 -4.91 -9.32 -6.40
N VAL A 225 -6.18 -9.05 -6.74
CA VAL A 225 -6.55 -7.76 -7.34
C VAL A 225 -6.38 -6.64 -6.31
N ARG A 226 -5.81 -5.50 -6.74
CA ARG A 226 -5.50 -4.34 -5.88
C ARG A 226 -6.07 -3.00 -6.39
N TYR A 227 -6.52 -2.91 -7.65
CA TYR A 227 -7.46 -1.87 -8.09
C TYR A 227 -8.59 -2.44 -8.93
N ALA A 228 -9.67 -1.65 -9.06
CA ALA A 228 -10.67 -1.83 -10.09
C ALA A 228 -10.94 -0.48 -10.77
N THR A 229 -10.81 -0.43 -12.09
CA THR A 229 -11.26 0.70 -12.91
C THR A 229 -12.79 0.70 -12.92
N LEU A 230 -13.44 1.85 -12.73
CA LEU A 230 -14.90 1.92 -12.62
C LEU A 230 -15.59 1.52 -13.94
N THR A 231 -15.04 1.99 -15.05
CA THR A 231 -15.50 1.72 -16.43
C THR A 231 -14.30 1.47 -17.33
N HIS A 232 -14.48 0.62 -18.34
CA HIS A 232 -13.71 0.72 -19.59
C HIS A 232 -14.51 1.63 -20.55
N ASN A 233 -14.46 1.43 -21.87
CA ASN A 233 -15.25 2.14 -22.87
C ASN A 233 -16.71 1.66 -22.94
N CYS A 234 -17.37 1.51 -21.78
CA CYS A 234 -18.79 1.17 -21.64
C CYS A 234 -19.35 1.57 -20.26
N HIS A 235 -20.59 2.06 -20.24
CA HIS A 235 -21.38 2.24 -19.02
C HIS A 235 -21.56 0.90 -18.28
N ASN A 236 -21.83 0.98 -16.98
CA ASN A 236 -22.39 -0.13 -16.20
C ASN A 236 -23.28 0.42 -15.06
N ARG A 237 -23.92 -0.45 -14.27
CA ARG A 237 -24.82 -0.04 -13.17
C ARG A 237 -24.20 0.91 -12.12
N PHE A 238 -22.88 1.08 -12.09
CA PHE A 238 -22.16 1.80 -11.04
C PHE A 238 -21.49 3.10 -11.51
N ALA A 239 -21.24 3.27 -12.81
CA ALA A 239 -20.51 4.42 -13.36
C ALA A 239 -20.67 4.58 -14.88
N ASP A 240 -20.56 5.83 -15.34
CA ASP A 240 -20.57 6.20 -16.75
C ASP A 240 -19.17 6.26 -17.35
N ALA A 241 -19.03 5.81 -18.59
CA ALA A 241 -17.76 5.81 -19.30
C ALA A 241 -17.47 7.17 -19.96
N ALA A 242 -16.20 7.56 -19.99
CA ALA A 242 -15.76 8.79 -20.68
C ALA A 242 -15.77 8.67 -22.22
N LEU A 243 -15.89 7.46 -22.77
CA LEU A 243 -15.88 7.17 -24.20
C LEU A 243 -16.99 6.18 -24.56
N LEU A 244 -18.09 6.72 -25.08
CA LEU A 244 -19.07 6.06 -25.96
C LEU A 244 -19.48 7.07 -27.05
N GLN A 245 -19.97 6.56 -28.19
CA GLN A 245 -20.45 7.37 -29.32
C GLN A 245 -21.93 7.75 -29.17
#